data_AF-A0AAP5BQ86-F1
#
_entry.id   AF-A0AAP5BQ86-F1
#
_cell.length_a   1.000
_cell.length_b   1.000
_cell.length_c   1.000
_cell.angle_alpha   90.00
_cell.angle_beta   90.00
_cell.angle_gamma   90.00
#
_symmetry.space_group_name_H-M   'P 1'
#
loop_
_entity.id
_entity.type
_entity.pdbx_description
1 polymer ?
#
loop_
_entity_poly.entity_id
_entity_poly.type
_entity_poly.pdbx_seq_one_letter_code
_entity_poly.pdbx_strand_id
1 'polypeptide(L)' 'MADSNELIERHIRRGGSLLAVLHAIQDDVGFVPPAAVAQLARAMNLSRAEVHGVITYYHHF' A
#
# COMPACT_ATOMS: atom_id res chain seq x y z
N MET A 1 16.67 -9.24 6.42
CA MET A 1 15.61 -8.23 6.60
C MET A 1 15.04 -8.00 5.22
N ALA A 2 13.84 -8.52 4.92
CA ALA A 2 13.22 -8.27 3.62
C ALA A 2 12.79 -6.80 3.58
N ASP A 3 13.38 -6.04 2.66
CA ASP A 3 13.07 -4.63 2.48
C ASP A 3 11.59 -4.48 2.09
N SER A 4 10.83 -3.65 2.81
CA SER A 4 9.42 -3.38 2.51
C SER A 4 9.19 -2.92 1.07
N ASN A 5 10.23 -2.44 0.39
CA ASN A 5 10.19 -1.96 -0.98
C ASN A 5 10.00 -3.12 -1.98
N GLU A 6 10.62 -4.26 -1.73
CA GLU A 6 10.45 -5.45 -2.57
C GLU A 6 9.03 -6.01 -2.48
N LEU A 7 8.44 -5.96 -1.28
CA LEU A 7 7.05 -6.40 -1.07
C LEU A 7 6.08 -5.53 -1.86
N ILE A 8 6.30 -4.21 -1.90
CA ILE A 8 5.39 -3.28 -2.59
C ILE A 8 5.58 -3.34 -4.09
N GLU A 9 6.82 -3.44 -4.58
CA GLU A 9 7.10 -3.62 -6.01
C GLU A 9 6.47 -4.90 -6.58
N ARG A 10 6.41 -5.97 -5.78
CA ARG A 10 5.71 -7.22 -6.18
C ARG A 10 4.20 -7.05 -6.31
N HIS A 11 3.59 -6.14 -5.56
CA HIS A 11 2.14 -5.95 -5.51
C HIS A 11 1.62 -4.81 -6.40
N ILE A 12 2.48 -3.89 -6.83
CA ILE A 12 2.10 -2.82 -7.76
C ILE A 12 1.95 -3.41 -9.17
N ARG A 13 0.71 -3.64 -9.57
CA ARG A 13 0.38 -3.86 -10.98
C ARG A 13 0.17 -2.52 -11.67
N ARG A 14 0.73 -2.35 -12.87
CA ARG A 14 0.46 -1.17 -13.73
C ARG A 14 -1.06 -1.02 -13.90
N GLY A 15 -1.61 0.10 -13.40
CA GLY A 15 -3.04 0.39 -13.44
C GLY A 15 -3.88 -0.19 -12.30
N GLY A 16 -3.27 -0.84 -11.30
CA GLY A 16 -3.97 -1.26 -10.09
C GLY A 16 -4.36 -0.06 -9.23
N SER A 17 -5.56 -0.11 -8.64
CA SER A 17 -6.00 0.90 -7.67
C SER A 17 -5.20 0.76 -6.37
N LEU A 18 -5.04 1.86 -5.62
CA LEU A 18 -4.38 1.84 -4.32
C LEU A 18 -5.04 0.82 -3.38
N LEU A 19 -6.37 0.73 -3.44
CA LEU A 19 -7.17 -0.23 -2.69
C LEU A 19 -6.77 -1.68 -2.98
N ALA A 20 -6.61 -2.04 -4.26
CA ALA A 20 -6.23 -3.40 -4.65
C ALA A 20 -4.83 -3.77 -4.15
N VAL A 21 -3.90 -2.81 -4.17
CA VAL A 21 -2.54 -3.01 -3.66
C VAL A 21 -2.54 -3.14 -2.14
N LEU A 22 -3.32 -2.31 -1.43
CA LEU A 22 -3.47 -2.40 0.02
C LEU A 22 -4.07 -3.75 0.45
N HIS A 23 -5.11 -4.22 -0.24
CA HIS A 23 -5.68 -5.54 0.03
C HIS A 23 -4.66 -6.65 -0.21
N ALA A 24 -3.90 -6.61 -1.31
CA ALA A 24 -2.92 -7.65 -1.60
C ALA A 24 -1.78 -7.69 -0.55
N ILE A 25 -1.33 -6.53 -0.07
CA ILE A 25 -0.36 -6.45 1.04
C ILE A 25 -1.00 -7.05 2.30
N GLN A 26 -2.23 -6.66 2.65
CA GLN A 26 -2.92 -7.17 3.84
C GLN A 26 -3.18 -8.68 3.77
N ASP A 27 -3.50 -9.25 2.60
CA ASP A 27 -3.65 -10.69 2.41
C ASP A 27 -2.33 -11.45 2.62
N ASP A 28 -1.19 -10.87 2.25
CA ASP A 28 0.13 -11.50 2.35
C ASP A 28 0.74 -11.43 3.76
N VAL A 29 0.67 -10.25 4.41
CA VAL A 29 1.28 -10.01 5.74
C VAL A 29 0.28 -9.89 6.89
N GLY A 30 -1.02 -9.97 6.62
CA GLY A 30 -2.11 -9.90 7.61
C GLY A 30 -2.47 -8.48 8.07
N PHE A 31 -1.67 -7.46 7.74
CA PHE A 31 -1.91 -6.05 8.06
C PHE A 31 -1.13 -5.12 7.12
N VAL A 32 -1.55 -3.86 6.99
CA VAL A 32 -0.81 -2.85 6.21
C VAL A 32 0.25 -2.18 7.08
N PRO A 33 1.56 -2.39 6.84
CA PRO A 33 2.59 -1.76 7.65
C PRO A 33 2.67 -0.24 7.36
N PRO A 34 2.93 0.61 8.37
CA PRO A 34 3.00 2.06 8.18
C PRO A 34 4.14 2.49 7.23
N ALA A 35 5.19 1.68 7.11
CA ALA A 35 6.25 1.88 6.13
C ALA A 35 5.73 1.77 4.69
N ALA A 36 4.71 0.95 4.43
CA ALA A 36 4.13 0.78 3.09
C ALA A 36 3.40 2.03 2.60
N VAL A 37 2.86 2.84 3.50
CA VAL A 37 2.18 4.09 3.15
C VAL A 37 3.11 5.04 2.39
N ALA A 38 4.32 5.25 2.90
CA ALA A 38 5.29 6.15 2.27
C ALA A 38 5.78 5.63 0.92
N GLN A 39 5.86 4.31 0.77
CA GLN A 39 6.34 3.64 -0.44
C GLN A 39 5.26 3.61 -1.53
N LEU A 40 4.00 3.29 -1.16
CA LEU A 40 2.84 3.37 -2.06
C LEU A 40 2.64 4.80 -2.56
N ALA A 41 2.76 5.79 -1.68
CA ALA A 41 2.70 7.20 -2.06
C ALA A 41 3.72 7.52 -3.16
N ARG A 42 4.99 7.12 -2.99
CA ARG A 42 6.02 7.33 -4.01
C ARG A 42 5.75 6.56 -5.30
N ALA A 43 5.39 5.29 -5.20
CA ALA A 43 5.28 4.41 -6.35
C ALA A 43 4.02 4.66 -7.19
N MET A 44 2.94 5.16 -6.57
CA MET A 44 1.70 5.53 -7.26
C MET A 44 1.63 7.03 -7.60
N ASN A 45 2.69 7.80 -7.31
CA ASN A 45 2.72 9.24 -7.49
C ASN A 45 1.58 9.97 -6.75
N LEU A 46 1.29 9.52 -5.52
CA LEU A 46 0.28 10.05 -4.61
C LEU A 46 0.95 10.71 -3.40
N SER A 47 0.22 11.59 -2.70
CA SER A 47 0.65 12.10 -1.40
C SER A 47 0.43 11.06 -0.29
N ARG A 48 1.22 11.16 0.79
CA ARG A 48 0.99 10.36 2.00
C ARG A 48 -0.41 10.58 2.58
N ALA A 49 -0.93 11.80 2.47
CA ALA A 49 -2.26 12.15 2.96
C ALA A 49 -3.36 11.44 2.16
N GLU A 50 -3.22 11.29 0.84
CA GLU A 50 -4.16 10.52 0.03
C GLU A 50 -4.14 9.03 0.41
N VAL A 51 -2.95 8.45 0.60
CA VAL A 51 -2.83 7.05 1.00
C VAL A 51 -3.42 6.82 2.39
N HIS A 52 -3.08 7.68 3.36
CA HIS A 52 -3.67 7.65 4.69
C HIS A 52 -5.19 7.85 4.65
N GLY A 53 -5.67 8.78 3.82
CA GLY A 53 -7.09 9.05 3.65
C GLY A 53 -7.87 7.80 3.22
N VAL A 54 -7.33 7.05 2.25
CA VAL A 54 -7.92 5.78 1.80
C VAL A 54 -7.95 4.75 2.93
N ILE A 55 -6.84 4.55 3.64
CA ILE A 55 -6.78 3.61 4.77
C ILE A 55 -7.81 3.98 5.85
N THR A 56 -7.92 5.27 6.19
CA THR A 56 -8.89 5.73 7.20
C THR A 56 -10.35 5.71 6.72
N TYR A 57 -10.58 5.81 5.41
CA TYR A 57 -11.93 5.80 4.83
C TYR A 57 -12.51 4.39 4.76
N TYR A 58 -11.66 3.38 4.53
CA TYR A 58 -12.07 1.99 4.44
C TYR A 58 -11.85 1.27 5.78
N HIS A 59 -12.94 0.90 6.46
CA HIS A 59 -12.93 0.14 7.73
C HIS A 59 -12.31 -1.28 7.66
N HIS A 60 -11.87 -1.69 6.47
CA HIS A 60 -11.30 -3.01 6.21
C HIS A 60 -9.76 -3.04 6.41
N PHE A 61 -9.15 -1.87 6.65
CA PHE A 61 -7.71 -1.67 6.89
C PHE A 61 -7.41 -1.12 8.29
#